data_AF-A0A7I8MPC5-F1
#
_entry.id   AF-A0A7I8MPC5-F1
#
_cell.length_a   1.000
_cell.length_b   1.000
_cell.length_c   1.000
_cell.angle_alpha   90.00
_cell.angle_beta   90.00
_cell.angle_gamma   90.00
#
_symmetry.space_group_name_H-M   'P 1'
#
loop_
_entity.id
_entity.type
_entity.pdbx_description
1 polymer ?
#
loop_
_entity_poly.entity_id
_entity_poly.type
_entity_poly.pdbx_seq_one_letter_code
_entity_poly.pdbx_strand_id
1 'polypeptide(L)'
;MSDYDIAVLFVEMPGRDRICELSHKMSALLMTDRIDLVVLNQAPIELRYAVVAGGKCIYETDLSLRVEFEAQTLSLYGDYLSILRKQRQDILMEKQNDTGIQRYRKALGQTERLLEEIRAVHPEVYREHCMRSFPRFAKKEE
;
A
#
# COMPACT_ATOMS: atom_id res chain seq x y z
N MET A 1 -5.98 -1.10 12.06
CA MET A 1 -4.56 -1.33 11.77
C MET A 1 -4.42 -2.74 11.24
N SER A 2 -3.57 -2.97 10.24
CA SER A 2 -3.16 -4.31 9.82
C SER A 2 -2.30 -4.95 10.92
N ASP A 3 -2.40 -6.26 11.05
CA ASP A 3 -1.54 -7.03 11.97
C ASP A 3 -0.27 -7.49 11.24
N TYR A 4 -0.36 -7.68 9.92
CA TYR A 4 0.74 -8.12 9.06
C TYR A 4 0.78 -7.31 7.76
N ASP A 5 1.92 -6.69 7.47
CA ASP A 5 2.20 -6.03 6.20
C ASP A 5 3.19 -6.88 5.42
N ILE A 6 2.78 -7.41 4.26
CA ILE A 6 3.56 -8.38 3.49
C ILE A 6 3.75 -7.87 2.07
N ALA A 7 5.00 -7.82 1.63
CA ALA A 7 5.36 -7.41 0.29
C ALA A 7 5.85 -8.63 -0.52
N VAL A 8 5.37 -8.77 -1.75
CA VAL A 8 5.73 -9.88 -2.64
C VAL A 8 6.25 -9.34 -3.97
N LEU A 9 7.43 -9.80 -4.35
CA LEU A 9 7.99 -9.62 -5.69
C LEU A 9 7.76 -10.91 -6.47
N PHE A 10 7.09 -10.81 -7.61
CA PHE A 10 6.89 -11.95 -8.51
C PHE A 10 7.91 -11.90 -9.65
N VAL A 11 8.41 -13.07 -10.06
CA VAL A 11 9.25 -13.22 -11.27
C VAL A 11 8.47 -12.74 -12.49
N GLU A 12 7.24 -13.25 -12.63
CA GLU A 12 6.29 -12.84 -13.65
C GLU A 12 5.04 -12.28 -12.99
N MET A 13 4.50 -11.21 -13.57
CA MET A 13 3.36 -10.52 -13.01
C MET A 13 2.11 -11.42 -13.01
N PRO A 14 1.57 -11.77 -11.84
CA PRO A 14 0.39 -12.61 -11.78
C PRO A 14 -0.86 -11.84 -12.21
N GLY A 15 -1.86 -12.56 -12.71
CA GLY A 15 -3.21 -12.04 -12.86
C GLY A 15 -3.85 -11.70 -11.51
N ARG A 16 -4.87 -10.83 -11.53
CA ARG A 16 -5.55 -10.36 -10.31
C ARG A 16 -6.14 -11.51 -9.48
N ASP A 17 -6.73 -12.50 -10.14
CA ASP A 17 -7.34 -13.65 -9.47
C ASP A 17 -6.34 -14.41 -8.62
N ARG A 18 -5.08 -14.51 -9.09
CA ARG A 18 -4.02 -15.19 -8.36
C ARG A 18 -3.53 -14.38 -7.17
N ILE A 19 -3.51 -13.05 -7.27
CA ILE A 19 -3.23 -12.16 -6.13
C ILE A 19 -4.34 -12.28 -5.07
N CYS A 20 -5.60 -12.30 -5.50
CA CYS A 20 -6.75 -12.49 -4.61
C CYS A 20 -6.69 -13.85 -3.91
N GLU A 21 -6.39 -14.92 -4.65
CA GLU A 21 -6.22 -16.27 -4.10
C GLU A 21 -5.09 -16.33 -3.07
N LEU A 22 -3.95 -15.69 -3.36
CA LEU A 22 -2.82 -15.60 -2.42
C LEU A 22 -3.24 -14.89 -1.12
N SER A 23 -3.87 -13.72 -1.24
CA SER A 23 -4.37 -12.97 -0.09
C SER A 23 -5.32 -13.82 0.77
N HIS A 24 -6.30 -14.48 0.15
CA HIS A 24 -7.24 -15.35 0.86
C HIS A 24 -6.54 -16.52 1.58
N LYS A 25 -5.58 -17.18 0.92
CA LYS A 25 -4.79 -18.26 1.54
C LYS A 25 -3.99 -17.76 2.74
N MET A 26 -3.41 -16.57 2.66
CA MET A 26 -2.67 -15.97 3.77
C MET A 26 -3.60 -15.64 4.94
N SER A 27 -4.78 -15.09 4.68
CA SER A 27 -5.77 -14.83 5.73
C SER A 27 -6.21 -16.09 6.44
N ALA A 28 -6.47 -17.17 5.68
CA ALA A 28 -6.83 -18.46 6.24
C ALA A 28 -5.70 -19.07 7.09
N LEU A 29 -4.45 -18.99 6.63
CA LEU A 29 -3.29 -19.52 7.35
C LEU A 29 -2.94 -18.74 8.62
N LEU A 30 -3.02 -17.41 8.56
CA LEU A 30 -2.72 -16.53 9.68
C LEU A 30 -3.94 -16.31 10.60
N MET A 31 -5.10 -16.87 10.24
CA MET A 31 -6.37 -16.74 10.97
C MET A 31 -6.76 -15.28 11.22
N THR A 32 -6.43 -14.38 10.30
CA THR A 32 -6.76 -12.95 10.38
C THR A 32 -6.98 -12.37 8.99
N ASP A 33 -7.98 -11.49 8.85
CA ASP A 33 -8.23 -10.74 7.63
C ASP A 33 -7.46 -9.40 7.59
N ARG A 34 -6.65 -9.11 8.62
CA ARG A 34 -5.90 -7.86 8.77
C ARG A 34 -4.51 -7.95 8.14
N ILE A 35 -4.44 -8.41 6.89
CA ILE A 35 -3.21 -8.54 6.12
C ILE A 35 -3.20 -7.47 5.03
N ASP A 36 -2.13 -6.69 4.94
CA ASP A 36 -1.88 -5.80 3.80
C ASP A 36 -0.87 -6.44 2.86
N LEU A 37 -1.31 -6.81 1.65
CA LEU A 37 -0.48 -7.45 0.62
C LEU A 37 -0.07 -6.43 -0.43
N VAL A 38 1.23 -6.16 -0.52
CA VAL A 38 1.81 -5.25 -1.50
C VAL A 38 2.52 -6.02 -2.61
N VAL A 39 2.14 -5.76 -3.87
CA VAL A 39 2.81 -6.31 -5.05
C VAL A 39 3.93 -5.37 -5.49
N LEU A 40 5.18 -5.76 -5.22
CA LEU A 40 6.36 -4.90 -5.41
C LEU A 40 6.64 -4.54 -6.87
N ASN A 41 6.22 -5.39 -7.81
CA ASN A 41 6.39 -5.15 -9.25
C ASN A 41 5.70 -3.86 -9.75
N GLN A 42 4.62 -3.44 -9.08
CA GLN A 42 3.84 -2.23 -9.42
C GLN A 42 3.87 -1.17 -8.32
N ALA A 43 4.56 -1.44 -7.22
CA ALA A 43 4.58 -0.53 -6.10
C ALA A 43 5.31 0.78 -6.48
N PRO A 44 4.81 1.94 -6.01
CA PRO A 44 5.50 3.21 -6.17
C PRO A 44 6.87 3.16 -5.46
N ILE A 45 7.80 3.99 -5.94
CA ILE A 45 9.21 3.90 -5.54
C ILE A 45 9.42 4.07 -4.03
N GLU A 46 8.59 4.87 -3.38
CA GLU A 46 8.60 5.12 -1.94
C GLU A 46 8.25 3.86 -1.15
N LEU A 47 7.25 3.09 -1.60
CA LEU A 47 6.88 1.82 -0.96
C LEU A 47 7.91 0.74 -1.22
N ARG A 48 8.45 0.68 -2.44
CA ARG A 48 9.57 -0.24 -2.76
C ARG A 48 10.75 0.04 -1.82
N TYR A 49 11.16 1.30 -1.70
CA TYR A 49 12.25 1.70 -0.81
C TYR A 49 11.96 1.39 0.66
N ALA A 50 10.73 1.63 1.15
CA ALA A 50 10.36 1.31 2.52
C ALA A 50 10.53 -0.20 2.83
N VAL A 51 10.16 -1.06 1.89
CA VAL A 51 10.33 -2.52 2.01
C VAL A 51 11.81 -2.90 1.94
N VAL A 52 12.60 -2.32 1.03
CA VAL A 52 14.05 -2.62 0.95
C VAL A 52 14.80 -2.14 2.20
N ALA A 53 14.47 -0.97 2.73
CA ALA A 53 15.19 -0.34 3.84
C ALA A 53 14.80 -0.92 5.21
N GLY A 54 13.55 -1.33 5.40
CA GLY A 54 13.02 -1.75 6.70
C GLY A 54 12.35 -3.12 6.73
N GLY A 55 12.15 -3.74 5.57
CA GLY A 55 11.53 -5.07 5.48
C GLY A 55 12.48 -6.19 5.90
N LYS A 56 11.88 -7.34 6.25
CA LYS A 56 12.62 -8.57 6.52
C LYS A 56 12.26 -9.60 5.46
N CYS A 57 13.25 -10.09 4.71
CA CYS A 57 13.04 -11.19 3.79
C CYS A 57 12.70 -12.47 4.58
N ILE A 58 11.54 -13.06 4.32
CA ILE A 58 11.08 -14.31 4.95
C ILE A 58 11.13 -15.50 3.99
N TYR A 59 11.22 -15.24 2.69
CA TYR A 59 11.25 -16.25 1.64
C TYR A 59 11.85 -15.66 0.37
N GLU A 60 12.75 -16.40 -0.28
CA GLU A 60 13.30 -16.08 -1.58
C GLU A 60 13.51 -17.37 -2.39
N THR A 61 13.20 -17.32 -3.69
CA THR A 61 13.50 -18.41 -4.64
C THR A 61 14.70 -18.11 -5.51
N ASP A 62 14.99 -16.82 -5.71
CA ASP A 62 16.03 -16.33 -6.60
C ASP A 62 16.71 -15.12 -5.96
N LEU A 63 17.96 -15.32 -5.52
CA LEU A 63 18.78 -14.29 -4.91
C LEU A 63 19.11 -13.17 -5.90
N SER A 64 19.37 -13.51 -7.16
CA SER A 64 19.73 -12.54 -8.21
C SER A 64 18.57 -11.59 -8.47
N LEU A 65 17.34 -12.11 -8.55
CA LEU A 65 16.14 -11.29 -8.69
C LEU A 65 15.98 -10.31 -7.53
N ARG A 66 16.19 -10.77 -6.28
CA ARG A 66 16.11 -9.90 -5.10
C ARG A 66 17.17 -8.80 -5.15
N VAL A 67 18.43 -9.17 -5.37
CA VAL A 67 19.56 -8.22 -5.42
C VAL A 67 19.36 -7.18 -6.52
N GLU A 68 18.91 -7.60 -7.70
CA GLU A 68 18.61 -6.69 -8.80
C GLU A 68 17.47 -5.72 -8.45
N PHE A 69 16.39 -6.23 -7.86
CA PHE A 69 15.28 -5.39 -7.39
C PHE A 69 15.74 -4.35 -6.35
N GLU A 70 16.52 -4.77 -5.35
CA GLU A 70 17.04 -3.89 -4.30
C GLU A 70 17.96 -2.81 -4.90
N ALA A 71 18.91 -3.20 -5.75
CA ALA A 71 19.83 -2.27 -6.41
C ALA A 71 19.08 -1.24 -7.28
N GLN A 72 18.13 -1.70 -8.09
CA GLN A 72 17.30 -0.81 -8.92
C GLN A 72 16.47 0.14 -8.05
N THR A 73 15.88 -0.35 -6.96
CA THR A 73 15.10 0.47 -6.04
C THR A 73 15.95 1.53 -5.36
N LEU A 74 17.14 1.18 -4.87
CA LEU A 74 18.04 2.14 -4.20
C LEU A 74 18.54 3.21 -5.18
N SER A 75 18.89 2.83 -6.41
CA SER A 75 19.30 3.78 -7.46
C SER A 75 18.17 4.76 -7.80
N LEU A 76 17.00 4.24 -8.18
CA LEU A 76 15.85 5.06 -8.57
C LEU A 76 15.38 5.96 -7.45
N TYR A 77 15.34 5.46 -6.21
CA TYR A 77 14.97 6.26 -5.05
C TYR A 77 15.98 7.39 -4.80
N GLY A 78 17.28 7.12 -4.96
CA GLY A 78 18.33 8.12 -4.86
C GLY A 78 18.13 9.29 -5.83
N ASP A 79 17.82 8.99 -7.09
CA ASP A 79 17.53 9.99 -8.12
C ASP A 79 16.27 10.79 -7.78
N TYR A 80 15.24 10.13 -7.26
CA TYR A 80 13.94 10.73 -6.95
C TYR A 80 13.92 11.52 -5.64
N LEU A 81 14.93 11.37 -4.78
CA LEU A 81 14.96 11.91 -3.43
C LEU A 81 14.78 13.43 -3.38
N SER A 82 15.33 14.15 -4.37
CA SER A 82 15.20 15.61 -4.48
C SER A 82 13.74 16.04 -4.68
N ILE A 83 13.02 15.33 -5.55
CA ILE A 83 11.60 15.56 -5.86
C ILE A 83 10.74 15.26 -4.64
N LEU A 84 10.97 14.12 -3.98
CA LEU A 84 10.22 13.71 -2.79
C LEU A 84 10.39 14.69 -1.63
N ARG A 85 11.61 15.21 -1.43
CA ARG A 85 11.89 16.25 -0.43
C ARG A 85 11.12 17.53 -0.71
N LYS A 86 11.09 17.97 -1.97
CA LYS A 86 10.34 19.16 -2.38
C LYS A 86 8.84 18.97 -2.17
N GLN A 87 8.27 17.86 -2.64
CA GLN A 87 6.85 17.54 -2.42
C GLN A 87 6.49 17.53 -0.94
N ARG A 88 7.34 16.92 -0.10
CA ARG A 88 7.15 16.93 1.35
C ARG A 88 7.15 18.35 1.91
N GLN A 89 8.07 19.20 1.46
CA GLN A 89 8.15 20.59 1.89
C GLN A 89 6.90 21.38 1.46
N ASP A 90 6.45 21.22 0.21
CA ASP A 90 5.26 21.87 -0.31
C ASP A 90 4.00 21.50 0.51
N ILE A 91 3.82 20.21 0.84
CA ILE A 91 2.73 19.73 1.71
C ILE A 91 2.79 20.35 3.11
N LEU A 92 3.99 20.49 3.68
CA LEU A 92 4.18 21.10 4.99
C LEU A 92 3.91 22.62 4.98
N MET A 93 4.22 23.29 3.88
CA MET A 93 3.94 24.71 3.69
C MET A 93 2.45 24.98 3.42
N GLU A 94 1.77 24.13 2.64
CA GLU A 94 0.33 24.22 2.40
C GLU A 94 -0.50 24.02 3.68
N LYS A 95 -0.02 23.23 4.64
CA LYS A 95 -0.67 23.09 5.96
C LYS A 95 -0.78 24.40 6.73
N GLN A 96 0.05 25.40 6.44
CA GLN A 96 -0.07 26.73 7.05
C GLN A 96 -1.22 27.56 6.44
N ASN A 97 -1.75 27.16 5.26
CA ASN A 97 -2.92 27.75 4.61
C ASN A 97 -4.18 26.86 4.83
N ASP A 98 -4.48 26.63 6.11
CA ASP A 98 -5.33 25.57 6.69
C ASP A 98 -6.76 25.42 6.13
N THR A 99 -7.26 26.37 5.34
CA THR A 99 -8.66 26.38 4.85
C THR A 99 -8.98 25.22 3.89
N GLY A 100 -8.00 24.74 3.12
CA GLY A 100 -8.21 23.67 2.13
C GLY A 100 -8.18 22.27 2.73
N ILE A 101 -7.23 22.02 3.64
CA ILE A 101 -7.00 20.70 4.25
C ILE A 101 -8.17 20.28 5.15
N GLN A 102 -8.77 21.24 5.85
CA GLN A 102 -9.93 20.98 6.71
C GLN A 102 -11.17 20.53 5.92
N ARG A 103 -11.39 21.09 4.72
CA ARG A 103 -12.49 20.67 3.84
C ARG A 103 -12.28 19.24 3.32
N TYR A 104 -11.05 18.92 2.91
CA TYR A 104 -10.70 17.58 2.46
C TYR A 104 -10.83 16.56 3.58
N ARG A 105 -10.34 16.87 4.80
CA ARG A 105 -10.47 16.00 5.98
C ARG A 105 -11.93 15.75 6.34
N LYS A 106 -12.78 16.78 6.27
CA LYS A 106 -14.22 16.66 6.54
C LYS A 106 -14.94 15.80 5.50
N ALA A 107 -14.64 15.99 4.21
CA ALA A 107 -15.22 15.19 3.14
C ALA A 107 -14.79 13.72 3.22
N LEU A 108 -13.50 13.45 3.45
CA LEU A 108 -12.97 12.09 3.58
C LEU A 108 -13.62 11.35 4.76
N GLY A 109 -13.74 11.99 5.92
CA GLY A 109 -14.39 11.40 7.09
C GLY A 109 -15.91 11.18 6.94
N GLN A 110 -16.57 11.84 5.98
CA GLN A 110 -17.96 11.55 5.61
C GLN A 110 -18.05 10.32 4.71
N THR A 111 -17.13 10.19 3.74
CA THR A 111 -17.05 9.03 2.86
C THR A 111 -16.69 7.76 3.62
N GLU A 112 -15.76 7.83 4.58
CA GLU A 112 -15.38 6.68 5.41
C GLU A 112 -16.56 6.13 6.23
N ARG A 113 -17.34 7.01 6.87
CA ARG A 113 -18.53 6.62 7.63
C ARG A 113 -19.59 5.95 6.76
N LEU A 114 -19.85 6.49 5.57
CA LEU A 114 -20.77 5.89 4.62
C LEU A 114 -20.29 4.48 4.19
N LEU A 115 -19.00 4.31 3.95
CA LEU A 115 -18.44 3.01 3.56
C LEU A 115 -18.50 1.98 4.70
N GLU A 116 -18.34 2.41 5.95
CA GLU A 116 -18.54 1.57 7.14
C GLU A 116 -20.00 1.15 7.30
N GLU A 117 -20.95 2.08 7.11
CA GLU A 117 -22.38 1.78 7.12
C GLU A 117 -22.75 0.78 6.02
N ILE A 118 -22.24 0.98 4.79
CA ILE A 118 -22.48 0.05 3.67
C ILE A 118 -21.89 -1.34 3.98
N ARG A 119 -20.69 -1.43 4.58
CA ARG A 119 -20.08 -2.70 5.00
C ARG A 119 -20.90 -3.41 6.08
N ALA A 120 -21.49 -2.67 7.01
CA ALA A 120 -22.33 -3.23 8.06
C ALA A 120 -23.67 -3.75 7.54
N VAL A 121 -24.23 -3.12 6.50
CA VAL A 121 -25.55 -3.45 5.94
C VAL A 121 -25.50 -4.54 4.86
N HIS A 122 -24.42 -4.65 4.09
CA HIS A 122 -24.27 -5.65 3.02
C HIS A 122 -22.96 -6.47 3.14
N PRO A 123 -22.87 -7.40 4.11
CA PRO A 123 -21.70 -8.26 4.27
C PRO A 123 -21.46 -9.21 3.08
N GLU A 124 -22.50 -9.49 2.29
CA GLU A 124 -22.43 -10.45 1.17
C GLU A 124 -21.86 -9.83 -0.12
N VAL A 125 -21.93 -8.50 -0.28
CA VAL A 125 -21.45 -7.79 -1.47
C VAL A 125 -19.91 -7.73 -1.54
N TYR A 126 -19.22 -7.89 -0.40
CA TYR A 126 -17.76 -7.95 -0.36
C TYR A 126 -17.17 -9.33 -0.67
N ARG A 127 -18.00 -10.36 -0.81
CA ARG A 127 -17.54 -11.72 -1.12
C ARG A 127 -17.29 -11.95 -2.62
N GLU A 128 -17.75 -11.04 -3.49
CA GLU A 128 -17.71 -11.26 -4.95
C GLU A 128 -16.98 -10.17 -5.76
N HIS A 129 -16.38 -9.16 -5.14
CA HIS A 129 -15.83 -8.01 -5.87
C HIS A 129 -14.33 -7.76 -5.58
N CYS A 130 -13.49 -8.70 -5.98
CA CYS A 130 -12.11 -8.41 -6.38
C CYS A 130 -12.14 -7.50 -7.62
N MET A 131 -12.52 -6.22 -7.51
CA MET A 131 -12.21 -5.16 -8.48
C MET A 131 -12.93 -3.85 -8.11
N ARG A 132 -12.23 -2.92 -7.46
CA ARG A 132 -12.25 -1.50 -7.86
C ARG A 132 -11.21 -0.73 -7.07
N SER A 133 -10.04 -0.62 -7.71
CA SER A 133 -9.21 0.57 -7.80
C SER A 133 -9.38 1.60 -6.68
N PHE A 134 -8.41 1.77 -5.79
CA PHE A 134 -7.93 3.11 -5.39
C PHE A 134 -6.58 2.98 -4.64
N PRO A 135 -5.59 3.87 -4.90
CA PRO A 135 -4.30 3.87 -4.22
C PRO A 135 -4.48 4.48 -2.84
N ARG A 136 -4.10 3.74 -1.80
CA ARG A 136 -4.20 4.21 -0.42
C ARG A 136 -2.92 4.96 -0.04
N PHE A 137 -2.89 6.27 -0.30
CA PHE A 137 -1.95 7.17 0.36
C PHE A 137 -2.33 7.25 1.85
N ALA A 138 -1.62 6.50 2.70
CA ALA A 138 -1.79 6.57 4.15
C ALA A 138 -0.99 7.75 4.72
N LYS A 139 -1.71 8.83 5.09
CA LYS A 139 -1.23 9.84 6.04
C LYS A 139 -1.21 9.23 7.44
N LYS A 140 -0.13 9.46 8.19
CA LYS A 140 -0.09 9.32 9.65
C LYS A 140 0.07 10.72 10.25
N GLU A 141 -0.92 11.17 11.00
CA GLU A 141 -0.80 12.25 11.99
C GLU A 141 -1.36 11.70 13.31
N GLU A 142 -0.52 11.86 14.34
CA GLU A 142 -0.68 11.82 15.82
C GLU A 142 -1.80 10.98 16.45
#